data_AF-A0A542Y3S3-F1
#
_entry.id   AF-A0A542Y3S3-F1
#
_cell.length_a   1.000
_cell.length_b   1.000
_cell.length_c   1.000
_cell.angle_alpha   90.00
_cell.angle_beta   90.00
_cell.angle_gamma   90.00
#
_symmetry.space_group_name_H-M   'P 1'
#
loop_
_entity.id
_entity.type
_entity.pdbx_description
1 polymer ?
#
loop_
_entity_poly.entity_id
_entity_poly.type
_entity_poly.pdbx_seq_one_letter_code
_entity_poly.pdbx_strand_id
1 'polypeptide(L)'
;MVQKDHTVSPHERKIKKFLRRADIALSNSLFSSGRDRFEMSLMFSLDKKTGATSAELKMPEFHSNEIKAAIVDCRPFFLVKEDAYLPGVVNALSQVATREHAIALRDNGLKRFVGGFISNDQLVGGGFMYSGRLEMDNGAGAPGQLLSSGQITMDYIYGVALHEDDDKIARLENVSSDETIMQSVAMELAHLMHAVAVVREQIRLSAANGHLSIDVEVGAPTEWSEPGKWYKSPSAEESTS
;
A
#
# COMPACT_ATOMS: atom_id res chain seq x y z
N MET A 1 14.70 -35.82 -28.71
CA MET A 1 14.89 -34.70 -27.78
C MET A 1 13.61 -33.89 -27.78
N VAL A 2 12.81 -34.00 -26.72
CA VAL A 2 11.62 -33.14 -26.55
C VAL A 2 12.13 -31.87 -25.90
N GLN A 3 12.14 -30.76 -26.64
CA GLN A 3 12.22 -29.43 -26.04
C GLN A 3 11.01 -29.32 -25.10
N LYS A 4 11.24 -29.40 -23.80
CA LYS A 4 10.23 -29.00 -22.82
C LYS A 4 10.06 -27.50 -23.03
N ASP A 5 8.97 -27.10 -23.66
CA ASP A 5 8.47 -25.74 -23.55
C ASP A 5 8.35 -25.43 -22.06
N HIS A 6 9.28 -24.63 -21.54
CA HIS A 6 9.17 -24.08 -20.20
C HIS A 6 8.09 -23.00 -20.24
N THR A 7 6.83 -23.44 -20.27
CA THR A 7 5.70 -22.57 -19.98
C THR A 7 5.84 -22.10 -18.54
N VAL A 8 6.28 -20.86 -18.36
CA VAL A 8 6.35 -20.17 -17.07
C VAL A 8 5.00 -20.35 -16.37
N SER A 9 5.02 -20.84 -15.13
CA SER A 9 3.75 -21.15 -14.44
C SER A 9 2.95 -19.85 -14.23
N PRO A 10 1.60 -19.92 -14.18
CA PRO A 10 0.78 -18.73 -13.93
C PRO A 10 1.16 -17.97 -12.65
N HIS A 11 1.64 -18.68 -11.63
CA HIS A 11 2.10 -18.09 -10.36
C HIS A 11 3.45 -17.38 -10.50
N GLU A 12 4.37 -17.96 -11.26
CA GLU A 12 5.68 -17.34 -11.54
C GLU A 12 5.51 -16.07 -12.37
N ARG A 13 4.66 -16.12 -13.40
CA ARG A 13 4.31 -14.95 -14.22
C ARG A 13 3.72 -13.82 -13.37
N LYS A 14 2.84 -14.17 -12.42
CA LYS A 14 2.23 -13.22 -11.48
C LYS A 14 3.30 -12.54 -10.62
N ILE A 15 4.21 -13.32 -10.03
CA ILE A 15 5.29 -12.78 -9.19
C ILE A 15 6.23 -11.87 -10.00
N LYS A 16 6.66 -12.31 -11.19
CA LYS A 16 7.54 -11.49 -12.06
C LYS A 16 6.88 -10.16 -12.46
N LYS A 17 5.59 -10.19 -12.82
CA LYS A 17 4.84 -8.98 -13.17
C LYS A 17 4.66 -8.06 -11.96
N PHE A 18 4.43 -8.62 -10.77
CA PHE A 18 4.39 -7.85 -9.53
C PHE A 18 5.73 -7.16 -9.25
N LEU A 19 6.86 -7.88 -9.28
CA LEU A 19 8.18 -7.30 -9.00
C LEU A 19 8.49 -6.11 -9.92
N ARG A 20 8.28 -6.29 -11.23
CA ARG A 20 8.47 -5.21 -12.22
C ARG A 20 7.59 -3.99 -11.92
N ARG A 21 6.32 -4.21 -11.56
CA ARG A 21 5.40 -3.12 -11.24
C ARG A 21 5.76 -2.44 -9.92
N ALA A 22 6.18 -3.21 -8.92
CA ALA A 22 6.59 -2.70 -7.62
C ALA A 22 7.82 -1.79 -7.75
N ASP A 23 8.80 -2.16 -8.56
CA ASP A 23 9.98 -1.32 -8.78
C ASP A 23 9.65 0.01 -9.45
N ILE A 24 8.73 0.03 -10.43
CA ILE A 24 8.24 1.26 -11.04
C ILE A 24 7.48 2.11 -10.02
N ALA A 25 6.49 1.52 -9.34
CA ALA A 25 5.64 2.25 -8.41
C ALA A 25 6.43 2.84 -7.24
N LEU A 26 7.36 2.10 -6.65
CA LEU A 26 8.19 2.57 -5.53
C LEU A 26 9.20 3.66 -5.93
N SER A 27 9.45 3.83 -7.24
CA SER A 27 10.28 4.92 -7.78
C SER A 27 9.50 6.20 -8.08
N ASN A 28 8.17 6.19 -7.96
CA ASN A 28 7.32 7.36 -8.18
C ASN A 28 7.70 8.48 -7.17
N SER A 29 7.63 9.74 -7.61
CA SER A 29 8.00 10.90 -6.79
C SER A 29 7.30 10.95 -5.44
N LEU A 30 6.05 10.50 -5.38
CA LEU A 30 5.28 10.49 -4.14
C LEU A 30 5.91 9.58 -3.07
N PHE A 31 6.62 8.52 -3.48
CA PHE A 31 7.20 7.50 -2.60
C PHE A 31 8.73 7.50 -2.58
N SER A 32 9.39 8.14 -3.55
CA SER A 32 10.85 8.12 -3.68
C SER A 32 11.59 8.77 -2.52
N SER A 33 10.94 9.67 -1.79
CA SER A 33 11.49 10.36 -0.61
C SER A 33 11.26 9.62 0.71
N GLY A 34 10.85 8.35 0.65
CA GLY A 34 10.63 7.53 1.84
C GLY A 34 9.41 7.98 2.67
N ARG A 35 9.39 7.57 3.94
CA ARG A 35 8.28 7.84 4.87
C ARG A 35 8.23 9.30 5.31
N ASP A 36 9.36 10.01 5.30
CA ASP A 36 9.53 11.39 5.76
C ASP A 36 8.55 12.36 5.08
N ARG A 37 8.20 12.08 3.82
CA ARG A 37 7.25 12.88 3.05
C ARG A 37 5.82 12.86 3.60
N PHE A 38 5.50 11.87 4.42
CA PHE A 38 4.18 11.69 5.03
C PHE A 38 4.16 12.10 6.51
N GLU A 39 5.25 12.68 7.02
CA GLU A 39 5.32 13.12 8.42
C GLU A 39 4.42 14.31 8.70
N MET A 40 3.63 14.18 9.76
CA MET A 40 2.81 15.25 10.31
C MET A 40 3.58 15.94 11.44
N SER A 41 3.60 17.27 11.44
CA SER A 41 4.34 18.06 12.45
C SER A 41 3.39 18.88 13.30
N LEU A 42 3.42 18.71 14.62
CA LEU A 42 2.68 19.59 15.54
C LEU A 42 3.54 20.81 15.88
N MET A 43 3.13 21.99 15.42
CA MET A 43 3.80 23.26 15.64
C MET A 43 3.14 24.03 16.78
N PHE A 44 3.93 24.42 17.78
CA PHE A 44 3.47 25.28 18.87
C PHE A 44 3.98 26.71 18.65
N SER A 45 3.06 27.66 18.59
CA SER A 45 3.36 29.08 18.42
C SER A 45 2.92 29.87 19.64
N LEU A 46 3.83 30.67 20.20
CA LEU A 46 3.56 31.59 21.31
C LEU A 46 3.43 33.01 20.75
N ASP A 47 2.25 33.60 20.86
CA ASP A 47 2.08 35.02 20.59
C ASP A 47 2.74 35.83 21.70
N LYS A 48 3.85 36.48 21.36
CA LYS A 48 4.65 37.29 22.30
C LYS A 48 3.91 38.52 22.83
N LYS A 49 2.83 38.97 22.18
CA LYS A 49 2.06 40.15 22.59
C LYS A 49 0.93 39.80 23.53
N THR A 50 0.26 38.68 23.31
CA THR A 50 -0.91 38.26 24.10
C THR A 50 -0.59 37.15 25.11
N GLY A 51 0.57 36.51 24.98
CA GLY A 51 0.92 35.31 25.76
C GLY A 51 0.13 34.07 25.37
N ALA A 52 -0.70 34.15 24.33
CA ALA A 52 -1.52 33.03 23.88
C ALA A 52 -0.66 31.99 23.17
N THR A 53 -0.85 30.72 23.54
CA THR A 53 -0.27 29.58 22.84
C THR A 53 -1.28 29.05 21.83
N SER A 54 -0.83 28.81 20.61
CA SER A 54 -1.58 28.09 19.59
C SER A 54 -0.82 26.84 19.20
N ALA A 55 -1.56 25.79 18.85
CA ALA A 55 -1.01 24.55 18.30
C ALA A 55 -1.62 24.36 16.91
N GLU A 56 -0.78 24.10 15.93
CA GLU A 56 -1.17 23.85 14.55
C GLU A 56 -0.58 22.53 14.10
N LEU A 57 -1.42 21.66 13.54
CA LEU A 57 -0.97 20.43 12.91
C LEU A 57 -0.61 20.75 11.46
N LYS A 58 0.69 20.80 11.16
CA LYS A 58 1.19 20.97 9.81
C LYS A 58 1.18 19.61 9.10
N MET A 59 0.40 19.54 8.04
CA MET A 59 0.30 18.36 7.19
C MET A 59 1.17 18.52 5.95
N PRO A 60 1.67 17.43 5.36
CA PRO A 60 2.35 17.47 4.07
C PRO A 60 1.39 17.90 2.96
N GLU A 61 1.90 18.74 2.05
CA GLU A 61 1.16 19.21 0.89
C GLU A 61 1.40 18.28 -0.31
N PHE A 62 0.31 17.91 -0.99
CA PHE A 62 0.36 17.04 -2.16
C PHE A 62 -0.35 17.69 -3.34
N HIS A 63 0.31 17.70 -4.51
CA HIS A 63 -0.31 18.21 -5.73
C HIS A 63 -1.23 17.15 -6.36
N SER A 64 -2.39 17.56 -6.86
CA SER A 64 -3.37 16.65 -7.47
C SER A 64 -2.79 15.80 -8.61
N ASN A 65 -1.90 16.37 -9.44
CA ASN A 65 -1.25 15.63 -10.52
C ASN A 65 -0.35 14.50 -10.02
N GLU A 66 0.36 14.72 -8.92
CA GLU A 66 1.19 13.71 -8.29
C GLU A 66 0.35 12.58 -7.68
N ILE A 67 -0.72 12.94 -6.99
CA ILE A 67 -1.68 11.96 -6.45
C ILE A 67 -2.29 11.12 -7.58
N LYS A 68 -2.73 11.74 -8.68
CA LYS A 68 -3.27 11.01 -9.84
C LYS A 68 -2.25 10.07 -10.47
N ALA A 69 -0.99 10.51 -10.62
CA ALA A 69 0.08 9.65 -11.10
C ALA A 69 0.32 8.45 -10.18
N ALA A 70 0.37 8.69 -8.86
CA ALA A 70 0.52 7.63 -7.87
C ALA A 70 -0.66 6.64 -7.87
N ILE A 71 -1.90 7.10 -8.05
CA ILE A 71 -3.08 6.23 -8.20
C ILE A 71 -2.89 5.26 -9.37
N VAL A 72 -2.43 5.74 -10.53
CA VAL A 72 -2.21 4.91 -11.72
C VAL A 72 -1.18 3.81 -11.44
N ASP A 73 -0.08 4.16 -10.75
CA ASP A 73 0.99 3.21 -10.42
C ASP A 73 0.57 2.22 -9.33
N CYS A 74 -0.28 2.62 -8.40
CA CYS A 74 -0.75 1.81 -7.28
C CYS A 74 -1.91 0.87 -7.64
N ARG A 75 -2.75 1.27 -8.61
CA ARG A 75 -3.97 0.56 -9.02
C ARG A 75 -3.79 -0.95 -9.24
N PRO A 76 -2.72 -1.42 -9.89
CA PRO A 76 -2.52 -2.85 -10.13
C PRO A 76 -2.42 -3.72 -8.86
N PHE A 77 -2.11 -3.14 -7.70
CA PHE A 77 -1.87 -3.91 -6.48
C PHE A 77 -3.13 -4.19 -5.66
N PHE A 78 -4.20 -3.43 -5.83
CA PHE A 78 -5.43 -3.60 -5.03
C PHE A 78 -6.67 -4.02 -5.85
N LEU A 79 -6.55 -4.14 -7.18
CA LEU A 79 -7.63 -4.66 -8.02
C LEU A 79 -7.49 -6.16 -8.30
N VAL A 80 -8.47 -6.98 -7.93
CA VAL A 80 -8.46 -8.44 -8.10
C VAL A 80 -8.22 -8.89 -9.55
N LYS A 81 -8.73 -8.13 -10.54
CA LYS A 81 -8.58 -8.43 -11.96
C LYS A 81 -7.14 -8.27 -12.48
N GLU A 82 -6.29 -7.58 -11.73
CA GLU A 82 -4.91 -7.32 -12.13
C GLU A 82 -3.99 -8.47 -11.70
N ASP A 83 -3.04 -8.82 -12.57
CA ASP A 83 -2.08 -9.88 -12.22
C ASP A 83 -1.24 -9.48 -11.00
N ALA A 84 -0.93 -8.19 -10.84
CA ALA A 84 -0.14 -7.68 -9.73
C ALA A 84 -0.93 -7.53 -8.42
N TYR A 85 -2.20 -7.97 -8.37
CA TYR A 85 -3.03 -7.91 -7.18
C TYR A 85 -2.34 -8.54 -5.98
N LEU A 86 -2.06 -7.75 -4.95
CA LEU A 86 -1.13 -8.06 -3.88
C LEU A 86 -1.55 -9.32 -3.07
N PRO A 87 -2.83 -9.49 -2.66
CA PRO A 87 -3.27 -10.75 -2.05
C PRO A 87 -3.11 -11.96 -3.00
N GLY A 88 -3.32 -11.75 -4.30
CA GLY A 88 -3.10 -12.77 -5.32
C GLY A 88 -1.62 -13.15 -5.47
N VAL A 89 -0.72 -12.19 -5.33
CA VAL A 89 0.74 -12.39 -5.35
C VAL A 89 1.21 -13.15 -4.12
N VAL A 90 0.72 -12.80 -2.92
CA VAL A 90 1.04 -13.54 -1.68
C VAL A 90 0.58 -15.00 -1.79
N ASN A 91 -0.62 -15.24 -2.32
CA ASN A 91 -1.08 -16.60 -2.56
C ASN A 91 -0.19 -17.33 -3.59
N ALA A 92 0.21 -16.66 -4.67
CA ALA A 92 1.12 -17.23 -5.67
C ALA A 92 2.49 -17.56 -5.08
N LEU A 93 3.03 -16.72 -4.20
CA LEU A 93 4.30 -16.94 -3.50
C LEU A 93 4.27 -18.26 -2.72
N SER A 94 3.19 -18.55 -1.98
CA SER A 94 3.06 -19.83 -1.27
C SER A 94 2.95 -21.06 -2.18
N GLN A 95 2.59 -20.89 -3.46
CA GLN A 95 2.49 -22.01 -4.42
C GLN A 95 3.82 -22.31 -5.12
N VAL A 96 4.71 -21.32 -5.25
CA VAL A 96 6.04 -21.49 -5.89
C VAL A 96 7.16 -21.70 -4.87
N ALA A 97 6.85 -21.56 -3.58
CA ALA A 97 7.79 -21.78 -2.49
C ALA A 97 7.95 -23.27 -2.17
N THR A 98 9.09 -23.65 -1.57
CA THR A 98 9.24 -24.96 -0.94
C THR A 98 8.16 -25.18 0.12
N ARG A 99 7.85 -26.44 0.44
CA ARG A 99 6.78 -26.78 1.38
C ARG A 99 7.02 -26.14 2.76
N GLU A 100 8.25 -26.21 3.25
CA GLU A 100 8.67 -25.66 4.54
C GLU A 100 8.47 -24.14 4.55
N HIS A 101 8.90 -23.47 3.48
CA HIS A 101 8.78 -22.02 3.37
C HIS A 101 7.33 -21.56 3.19
N ALA A 102 6.52 -22.31 2.45
CA ALA A 102 5.09 -22.04 2.31
C ALA A 102 4.33 -22.16 3.65
N ILE A 103 4.77 -23.05 4.55
CA ILE A 103 4.24 -23.12 5.92
C ILE A 103 4.68 -21.88 6.71
N ALA A 104 5.98 -21.54 6.69
CA ALA A 104 6.49 -20.36 7.38
C ALA A 104 5.79 -19.07 6.93
N LEU A 105 5.59 -18.86 5.63
CA LEU A 105 4.87 -17.69 5.10
C LEU A 105 3.42 -17.58 5.60
N ARG A 106 2.77 -18.72 5.85
CA ARG A 106 1.42 -18.75 6.44
C ARG A 106 1.45 -18.44 7.93
N ASP A 107 2.35 -19.09 8.66
CA ASP A 107 2.46 -18.96 10.12
C ASP A 107 2.93 -17.57 10.53
N ASN A 108 3.81 -16.97 9.74
CA ASN A 108 4.32 -15.61 9.94
C ASN A 108 3.29 -14.54 9.53
N GLY A 109 2.11 -14.93 9.04
CA GLY A 109 0.99 -14.02 8.88
C GLY A 109 1.11 -13.03 7.73
N LEU A 110 1.95 -13.27 6.71
CA LEU A 110 2.10 -12.36 5.57
C LEU A 110 0.76 -12.06 4.87
N LYS A 111 -0.09 -13.09 4.74
CA LYS A 111 -1.45 -12.93 4.20
C LYS A 111 -2.32 -12.02 5.09
N ARG A 112 -2.19 -12.16 6.42
CA ARG A 112 -2.91 -11.31 7.39
C ARG A 112 -2.39 -9.87 7.35
N PHE A 113 -1.08 -9.69 7.25
CA PHE A 113 -0.44 -8.40 7.08
C PHE A 113 -0.99 -7.69 5.85
N VAL A 114 -0.95 -8.31 4.67
CA VAL A 114 -1.51 -7.75 3.43
C VAL A 114 -3.02 -7.50 3.53
N GLY A 115 -3.75 -8.40 4.19
CA GLY A 115 -5.19 -8.23 4.46
C GLY A 115 -5.53 -7.03 5.34
N GLY A 116 -4.56 -6.49 6.08
CA GLY A 116 -4.71 -5.22 6.81
C GLY A 116 -4.69 -3.99 5.92
N PHE A 117 -4.26 -4.10 4.66
CA PHE A 117 -4.19 -3.00 3.70
C PHE A 117 -5.23 -3.14 2.58
N ILE A 118 -5.55 -4.38 2.18
CA ILE A 118 -6.48 -4.66 1.10
C ILE A 118 -7.50 -5.71 1.54
N SER A 119 -8.79 -5.41 1.37
CA SER A 119 -9.89 -6.34 1.59
C SER A 119 -11.01 -6.07 0.58
N ASN A 120 -11.58 -7.12 -0.02
CA ASN A 120 -12.71 -7.03 -0.94
C ASN A 120 -12.57 -5.95 -2.04
N ASP A 121 -11.43 -5.89 -2.74
CA ASP A 121 -11.13 -4.87 -3.76
C ASP A 121 -11.06 -3.42 -3.24
N GLN A 122 -10.89 -3.24 -1.93
CA GLN A 122 -10.80 -1.93 -1.29
C GLN A 122 -9.52 -1.80 -0.47
N LEU A 123 -9.03 -0.56 -0.38
CA LEU A 123 -8.02 -0.15 0.58
C LEU A 123 -8.68 0.02 1.95
N VAL A 124 -8.13 -0.66 2.96
CA VAL A 124 -8.72 -0.75 4.31
C VAL A 124 -7.73 -0.42 5.43
N GLY A 125 -6.52 0.03 5.08
CA GLY A 125 -5.36 0.06 6.00
C GLY A 125 -4.89 1.43 6.47
N GLY A 126 -5.50 2.54 6.04
CA GLY A 126 -5.13 3.89 6.48
C GLY A 126 -5.46 4.19 7.93
N GLY A 127 -4.77 5.19 8.48
CA GLY A 127 -5.02 5.70 9.83
C GLY A 127 -6.49 6.10 10.03
N PHE A 128 -6.94 6.06 11.29
CA PHE A 128 -8.31 6.35 11.70
C PHE A 128 -8.67 7.84 11.51
N MET A 129 -8.71 8.32 10.26
CA MET A 129 -9.26 9.61 9.92
C MET A 129 -10.69 9.43 9.43
N TYR A 130 -11.57 10.22 10.03
CA TYR A 130 -12.97 10.29 9.69
C TYR A 130 -13.28 11.75 9.36
N SER A 131 -13.84 12.00 8.18
CA SER A 131 -14.26 13.35 7.76
C SER A 131 -15.69 13.31 7.23
N GLY A 132 -16.45 14.35 7.54
CA GLY A 132 -17.87 14.42 7.20
C GLY A 132 -18.58 15.55 7.95
N ARG A 133 -19.75 15.96 7.44
CA ARG A 133 -20.67 16.84 8.15
C ARG A 133 -21.53 15.99 9.10
N LEU A 134 -21.56 16.35 10.38
CA LEU A 134 -22.31 15.61 11.41
C LEU A 134 -23.80 15.99 11.48
N GLU A 135 -24.18 17.19 11.03
CA GLU A 135 -25.49 17.78 11.31
C GLU A 135 -26.43 17.91 10.10
N MET A 136 -26.07 17.40 8.91
CA MET A 136 -26.88 17.54 7.69
C MET A 136 -27.08 16.23 6.93
N ASP A 137 -28.09 16.22 6.05
CA ASP A 137 -28.38 15.16 5.10
C ASP A 137 -27.19 15.03 4.11
N ASN A 138 -26.50 13.89 4.13
CA ASN A 138 -25.20 13.68 3.48
C ASN A 138 -25.33 13.29 1.99
N GLY A 139 -26.37 13.75 1.30
CA GLY A 139 -26.66 13.33 -0.09
C GLY A 139 -26.84 11.81 -0.18
N ALA A 140 -26.10 11.14 -1.08
CA ALA A 140 -26.15 9.67 -1.22
C ALA A 140 -25.47 8.88 -0.07
N GLY A 141 -24.94 9.57 0.95
CA GLY A 141 -24.48 8.97 2.20
C GLY A 141 -25.58 8.94 3.26
N ALA A 142 -25.45 8.08 4.28
CA ALA A 142 -26.37 8.12 5.41
C ALA A 142 -26.17 9.41 6.24
N PRO A 143 -27.25 10.10 6.68
CA PRO A 143 -27.15 11.26 7.56
C PRO A 143 -26.31 10.96 8.81
N GLY A 144 -25.40 11.86 9.17
CA GLY A 144 -24.56 11.74 10.37
C GLY A 144 -23.42 10.71 10.28
N GLN A 145 -23.15 10.12 9.11
CA GLN A 145 -22.03 9.21 8.93
C GLN A 145 -20.76 9.95 8.50
N LEU A 146 -19.68 9.81 9.28
CA LEU A 146 -18.35 10.23 8.87
C LEU A 146 -17.74 9.20 7.90
N LEU A 147 -17.08 9.68 6.85
CA LEU A 147 -16.37 8.84 5.88
C LEU A 147 -14.98 8.51 6.40
N SER A 148 -14.59 7.23 6.36
CA SER A 148 -13.23 6.81 6.70
C SER A 148 -12.23 7.19 5.59
N SER A 149 -10.94 7.27 5.92
CA SER A 149 -9.85 7.49 4.95
C SER A 149 -9.91 6.54 3.75
N GLY A 150 -10.19 5.26 3.99
CA GLY A 150 -10.34 4.25 2.95
C GLY A 150 -11.51 4.56 2.03
N GLN A 151 -12.67 4.94 2.60
CA GLN A 151 -13.84 5.30 1.81
C GLN A 151 -13.62 6.57 0.99
N ILE A 152 -13.07 7.63 1.59
CA ILE A 152 -12.69 8.88 0.89
C ILE A 152 -11.74 8.56 -0.26
N THR A 153 -10.74 7.70 -0.02
CA THR A 153 -9.76 7.32 -1.03
C THR A 153 -10.38 6.55 -2.19
N MET A 154 -11.20 5.54 -1.91
CA MET A 154 -11.86 4.78 -2.97
C MET A 154 -12.87 5.63 -3.74
N ASP A 155 -13.59 6.52 -3.06
CA ASP A 155 -14.51 7.46 -3.70
C ASP A 155 -13.76 8.45 -4.60
N TYR A 156 -12.60 8.96 -4.16
CA TYR A 156 -11.75 9.81 -4.99
C TYR A 156 -11.17 9.07 -6.20
N ILE A 157 -10.65 7.85 -6.01
CA ILE A 157 -10.08 7.05 -7.10
C ILE A 157 -11.14 6.79 -8.18
N TYR A 158 -12.29 6.28 -7.80
CA TYR A 158 -13.30 5.86 -8.77
C TYR A 158 -14.18 7.01 -9.27
N GLY A 159 -14.52 7.98 -8.42
CA GLY A 159 -15.31 9.14 -8.83
C GLY A 159 -14.47 10.17 -9.58
N VAL A 160 -13.38 10.64 -8.98
CA VAL A 160 -12.63 11.81 -9.50
C VAL A 160 -11.47 11.41 -10.41
N ALA A 161 -10.64 10.44 -10.01
CA ALA A 161 -9.45 10.10 -10.78
C ALA A 161 -9.78 9.30 -12.05
N LEU A 162 -10.75 8.37 -11.95
CA LEU A 162 -11.13 7.48 -13.04
C LEU A 162 -12.45 7.89 -13.74
N HIS A 163 -13.23 8.80 -13.17
CA HIS A 163 -14.54 9.22 -13.72
C HIS A 163 -15.48 8.02 -14.00
N GLU A 164 -15.47 7.02 -13.11
CA GLU A 164 -16.23 5.79 -13.26
C GLU A 164 -17.61 5.84 -12.55
N ASP A 165 -17.82 6.75 -11.58
CA ASP A 165 -19.01 6.74 -10.71
C ASP A 165 -19.32 8.14 -10.11
N ASP A 166 -20.43 8.75 -10.55
CA ASP A 166 -20.86 10.08 -10.11
C ASP A 166 -21.39 10.09 -8.66
N ASP A 167 -21.92 8.96 -8.15
CA ASP A 167 -22.39 8.87 -6.76
C ASP A 167 -21.22 8.97 -5.78
N LYS A 168 -20.03 8.53 -6.20
CA LYS A 168 -18.78 8.70 -5.43
C LYS A 168 -18.35 10.16 -5.35
N ILE A 169 -18.52 10.91 -6.44
CA ILE A 169 -18.24 12.35 -6.46
C ILE A 169 -19.18 13.07 -5.48
N ALA A 170 -20.48 12.76 -5.54
CA ALA A 170 -21.46 13.35 -4.63
C ALA A 170 -21.16 13.07 -3.15
N ARG A 171 -20.65 11.87 -2.81
CA ARG A 171 -20.25 11.58 -1.42
C ARG A 171 -19.05 12.39 -0.94
N LEU A 172 -18.11 12.72 -1.82
CA LEU A 172 -16.93 13.53 -1.46
C LEU A 172 -17.29 14.97 -1.11
N GLU A 173 -18.44 15.50 -1.57
CA GLU A 173 -18.93 16.83 -1.18
C GLU A 173 -19.16 16.96 0.33
N ASN A 174 -19.28 15.84 1.05
CA ASN A 174 -19.43 15.81 2.51
C ASN A 174 -18.10 15.98 3.25
N VAL A 175 -16.96 15.85 2.58
CA VAL A 175 -15.63 15.99 3.20
C VAL A 175 -15.33 17.47 3.43
N SER A 176 -14.69 17.77 4.56
CA SER A 176 -14.45 19.15 5.03
C SER A 176 -13.62 20.02 4.09
N SER A 177 -12.67 19.43 3.36
CA SER A 177 -11.79 20.14 2.42
C SER A 177 -11.14 19.19 1.42
N ASP A 178 -10.78 19.72 0.25
CA ASP A 178 -9.98 19.00 -0.76
C ASP A 178 -8.63 18.54 -0.21
N GLU A 179 -8.01 19.32 0.68
CA GLU A 179 -6.77 18.94 1.36
C GLU A 179 -6.94 17.65 2.17
N THR A 180 -8.08 17.51 2.87
CA THR A 180 -8.41 16.30 3.63
C THR A 180 -8.55 15.09 2.71
N ILE A 181 -9.15 15.28 1.53
CA ILE A 181 -9.25 14.24 0.50
C ILE A 181 -7.85 13.84 0.01
N MET A 182 -7.03 14.81 -0.41
CA MET A 182 -5.68 14.55 -0.92
C MET A 182 -4.81 13.83 0.11
N GLN A 183 -4.86 14.24 1.37
CA GLN A 183 -4.10 13.61 2.46
C GLN A 183 -4.58 12.17 2.73
N SER A 184 -5.90 11.96 2.76
CA SER A 184 -6.47 10.61 2.92
C SER A 184 -5.97 9.68 1.82
N VAL A 185 -6.04 10.15 0.56
CA VAL A 185 -5.57 9.39 -0.60
C VAL A 185 -4.06 9.13 -0.51
N ALA A 186 -3.26 10.16 -0.23
CA ALA A 186 -1.80 10.04 -0.15
C ALA A 186 -1.38 9.00 0.90
N MET A 187 -2.00 9.02 2.09
CA MET A 187 -1.69 8.11 3.18
C MET A 187 -2.11 6.67 2.89
N GLU A 188 -3.30 6.45 2.32
CA GLU A 188 -3.74 5.11 1.92
C GLU A 188 -2.83 4.51 0.85
N LEU A 189 -2.41 5.31 -0.13
CA LEU A 189 -1.44 4.88 -1.14
C LEU A 189 -0.06 4.59 -0.55
N ALA A 190 0.41 5.40 0.42
CA ALA A 190 1.66 5.15 1.13
C ALA A 190 1.62 3.86 1.94
N HIS A 191 0.50 3.58 2.62
CA HIS A 191 0.29 2.35 3.36
C HIS A 191 0.30 1.12 2.43
N LEU A 192 -0.38 1.22 1.29
CA LEU A 192 -0.30 0.20 0.25
C LEU A 192 1.14 0.01 -0.25
N MET A 193 1.89 1.09 -0.51
CA MET A 193 3.28 1.01 -0.97
C MET A 193 4.20 0.37 0.06
N HIS A 194 3.97 0.61 1.36
CA HIS A 194 4.66 -0.12 2.41
C HIS A 194 4.40 -1.64 2.30
N ALA A 195 3.15 -2.06 2.13
CA ALA A 195 2.82 -3.47 1.96
C ALA A 195 3.47 -4.08 0.70
N VAL A 196 3.46 -3.34 -0.42
CA VAL A 196 4.13 -3.73 -1.66
C VAL A 196 5.64 -3.89 -1.46
N ALA A 197 6.30 -2.94 -0.80
CA ALA A 197 7.73 -2.98 -0.51
C ALA A 197 8.10 -4.21 0.35
N VAL A 198 7.31 -4.49 1.39
CA VAL A 198 7.51 -5.65 2.27
C VAL A 198 7.35 -6.97 1.51
N VAL A 199 6.29 -7.11 0.70
CA VAL A 199 6.08 -8.34 -0.10
C VAL A 199 7.18 -8.52 -1.13
N ARG A 200 7.61 -7.44 -1.80
CA ARG A 200 8.73 -7.47 -2.76
C ARG A 200 10.01 -7.96 -2.09
N GLU A 201 10.33 -7.43 -0.91
CA GLU A 201 11.52 -7.84 -0.17
C GLU A 201 11.43 -9.29 0.30
N GLN A 202 10.27 -9.72 0.78
CA GLN A 202 10.05 -11.12 1.16
C GLN A 202 10.24 -12.06 -0.04
N ILE A 203 9.79 -11.70 -1.24
CA ILE A 203 10.02 -12.49 -2.46
C ILE A 203 11.52 -12.59 -2.76
N ARG A 204 12.26 -11.46 -2.70
CA ARG A 204 13.70 -11.42 -2.94
C ARG A 204 14.47 -12.29 -1.94
N LEU A 205 14.18 -12.17 -0.65
CA LEU A 205 14.78 -13.00 0.40
C LEU A 205 14.47 -14.49 0.21
N SER A 206 13.25 -14.82 -0.19
CA SER A 206 12.85 -16.20 -0.46
C SER A 206 13.61 -16.79 -1.66
N ALA A 207 13.81 -15.99 -2.72
CA ALA A 207 14.61 -16.40 -3.89
C ALA A 207 16.09 -16.58 -3.53
N ALA A 208 16.68 -15.61 -2.82
CA ALA A 208 18.09 -15.63 -2.43
C ALA A 208 18.46 -16.84 -1.55
N ASN A 209 17.53 -17.27 -0.69
CA ASN A 209 17.71 -18.45 0.16
C ASN A 209 17.33 -19.78 -0.55
N GLY A 210 17.06 -19.76 -1.86
CA GLY A 210 16.71 -20.96 -2.63
C GLY A 210 15.34 -21.56 -2.29
N HIS A 211 14.46 -20.79 -1.64
CA HIS A 211 13.12 -21.26 -1.29
C HIS A 211 12.11 -21.10 -2.42
N LEU A 212 12.47 -20.40 -3.50
CA LEU A 212 11.62 -20.23 -4.68
C LEU A 212 12.21 -20.95 -5.88
N SER A 213 11.35 -21.57 -6.68
CA SER A 213 11.74 -22.20 -7.96
C SER A 213 11.92 -21.20 -9.11
N ILE A 214 11.96 -19.88 -8.82
CA ILE A 214 12.00 -18.81 -9.82
C ILE A 214 13.27 -17.99 -9.74
N ASP A 215 13.82 -17.69 -10.91
CA ASP A 215 14.86 -16.66 -11.05
C ASP A 215 14.23 -15.28 -10.87
N VAL A 216 14.71 -14.56 -9.87
CA VAL A 216 14.33 -13.18 -9.54
C VAL A 216 15.55 -12.30 -9.67
N GLU A 217 15.48 -11.28 -10.52
CA GLU A 217 16.50 -10.22 -10.53
C GLU A 217 16.41 -9.44 -9.20
N VAL A 218 17.52 -9.41 -8.47
CA VAL A 218 17.59 -8.73 -7.17
C VAL A 218 17.90 -7.24 -7.43
N GLY A 219 16.86 -6.41 -7.39
CA GLY A 219 17.02 -4.95 -7.32
C GLY A 219 17.42 -4.48 -5.91
N ALA A 220 17.86 -3.23 -5.77
CA ALA A 220 18.25 -2.67 -4.48
C ALA A 220 17.08 -2.64 -3.47
N PRO A 221 17.33 -2.81 -2.15
CA PRO A 221 16.35 -2.57 -1.10
C PRO A 221 15.83 -1.13 -1.14
N THR A 222 14.62 -0.89 -0.63
CA THR A 222 14.07 0.47 -0.49
C THR A 222 13.83 0.82 0.97
N GLU A 223 13.86 2.11 1.32
CA GLU A 223 13.58 2.58 2.69
C GLU A 223 12.20 2.16 3.24
N TRP A 224 11.25 1.84 2.34
CA TRP A 224 9.92 1.34 2.69
C TRP A 224 9.90 -0.10 3.23
N SER A 225 10.95 -0.87 2.96
CA SER A 225 11.11 -2.24 3.42
C SER A 225 11.98 -2.25 4.67
N GLU A 226 11.50 -1.70 5.79
CA GLU A 226 11.99 -2.21 7.06
C GLU A 226 11.70 -3.72 7.06
N PRO A 227 12.70 -4.60 7.22
CA PRO A 227 12.46 -6.02 7.25
C PRO A 227 11.64 -6.28 8.52
N GLY A 228 10.33 -6.36 8.36
CA GLY A 228 9.54 -7.10 9.32
C GLY A 228 10.19 -8.47 9.40
N LYS A 229 10.47 -8.92 10.62
CA LYS A 229 11.18 -10.16 10.95
C LYS A 229 10.33 -11.38 10.59
N TRP A 230 9.83 -11.45 9.37
CA TRP A 230 8.88 -12.45 8.89
C TRP A 230 9.59 -13.70 8.36
N TYR A 231 10.90 -13.63 8.12
CA TYR A 231 11.75 -14.81 7.97
C TYR A 231 13.18 -14.45 8.39
N LYS A 232 13.67 -15.02 9.50
CA LYS A 232 15.10 -15.10 9.77
C LYS A 232 15.60 -16.34 9.03
N SER A 233 16.54 -16.15 8.10
CA SER A 233 17.24 -17.28 7.49
C SER A 233 17.87 -18.12 8.62
N PRO A 234 17.62 -19.44 8.70
CA PRO A 234 18.36 -20.29 9.62
C PRO A 234 19.73 -20.56 8.98
N SER A 235 20.69 -19.67 9.18
CA SER A 235 22.13 -20.01 9.14
C SER A 235 23.03 -18.80 9.40
N ALA A 236 23.65 -18.79 10.58
CA ALA A 236 25.04 -18.37 10.80
C ALA A 236 25.54 -18.59 12.25
N GLU A 237 24.71 -19.02 13.21
CA GLU A 237 25.13 -19.15 14.62
C GLU A 237 25.22 -20.59 15.17
N GLU A 238 24.88 -21.63 14.41
CA GLU A 238 24.98 -23.03 14.88
C GLU A 238 26.04 -23.85 14.12
N SER A 239 27.19 -23.23 13.82
CA SER A 239 28.39 -23.96 13.37
C SER A 239 29.65 -23.60 14.15
N THR A 240 29.49 -23.12 15.39
CA THR A 240 30.57 -23.07 16.38
C THR A 240 29.99 -23.34 17.77
N SER A 241 29.97 -24.61 18.16
CA SER A 241 30.37 -25.18 19.47
C SER A 241 29.59 -26.46 19.76
#